data_AF-A0A224YB00-F1
#
_entry.id   AF-A0A224YB00-F1
#
_cell.length_a   1.000
_cell.length_b   1.000
_cell.length_c   1.000
_cell.angle_alpha   90.00
_cell.angle_beta   90.00
_cell.angle_gamma   90.00
#
_symmetry.space_group_name_H-M   'P 1'
#
loop_
_entity.id
_entity.type
_entity.pdbx_description
1 polymer ?
#
loop_
_entity_poly.entity_id
_entity_poly.type
_entity_poly.pdbx_seq_one_letter_code
_entity_poly.pdbx_strand_id
1 'polypeptide(L)'
;MRLRTPLAALFVLWAVSETGLSLNLCSLCSAGFGLAIQRPVFQLPSVDRPVYLDPNKKGITDDMRYYIELLVNQPNLLPTITGAFYKLGIAIKRFKDTIGCLLIRGQEIQLPRKVPVDYSIKIENKVFHLPRETVKLTAYLSRNPHHLALVIPTLRGIGATFTRTEVGVSSFTLFNVVYKFERPLETQVSVGGKTFKLPKDLKLLIKLLATRPKDLMMLEVVLQVHGVKIKKNEGGGAVLQYKDSETRVNNVPDVRIKLGGRHYNIPTDLQAIFENPKTLHIGLLFESFQRSNIKLKVNFNTGVVVGIIVKGTLVPLPLTIDLRFKWDGKVYLIPRDMKALIAQLERKGLPSQVMHILYTRFGVIPVRNSAGIVIKLSFSGQLFAIKVEKQTAVTILAKKFYLPRDTKKMVAFVNGGDQNRTILMMQALQRAGFMFIPESDGTLETIQKGAQMITLGTKLKVTVNILGTRYRMPFDLPRLVDDVKNFGRVHINSMLKGMQKCGVKVTKKGSIYHILFNNVKYTVKA
;
A
#
# COMPACT_ATOMS: atom_id res chain seq x y z
N MET A 1 5.72 14.49 58.76
CA MET A 1 4.98 15.60 58.13
C MET A 1 5.86 16.18 57.03
N ARG A 2 5.38 16.14 55.76
CA ARG A 2 5.70 17.03 54.59
C ARG A 2 7.18 17.32 54.23
N LEU A 3 7.68 17.33 52.99
CA LEU A 3 7.23 17.22 51.58
C LEU A 3 8.52 16.90 50.77
N ARG A 4 8.61 15.83 49.96
CA ARG A 4 8.50 15.80 48.47
C ARG A 4 9.30 16.86 47.69
N THR A 5 10.34 16.44 46.95
CA THR A 5 10.40 16.44 45.45
C THR A 5 11.58 15.60 44.94
N PRO A 6 11.50 14.99 43.74
CA PRO A 6 12.31 13.84 43.36
C PRO A 6 13.50 14.15 42.43
N LEU A 7 14.46 13.23 42.47
CA LEU A 7 15.68 13.03 41.66
C LEU A 7 15.48 12.92 40.12
N ALA A 8 14.53 13.65 39.52
CA ALA A 8 14.23 13.58 38.09
C ALA A 8 15.01 14.61 37.22
N ALA A 9 15.83 15.47 37.82
CA ALA A 9 16.48 16.58 37.09
C ALA A 9 17.92 16.28 36.62
N LEU A 10 18.53 15.15 36.99
CA LEU A 10 19.95 14.89 36.70
C LEU A 10 20.24 13.91 35.54
N PHE A 11 19.22 13.34 34.87
CA PHE A 11 19.40 12.44 33.72
C PHE A 11 19.00 13.05 32.36
N VAL A 12 18.71 14.35 32.30
CA VAL A 12 18.29 15.04 31.06
C VAL A 12 19.43 15.80 30.36
N LEU A 13 20.64 15.85 30.94
CA LEU A 13 21.73 16.69 30.45
C LEU A 13 22.92 15.94 29.82
N TRP A 14 22.76 14.68 29.44
CA TRP A 14 23.85 13.90 28.80
C TRP A 14 23.45 13.17 27.51
N ALA A 15 22.54 13.77 26.73
CA ALA A 15 22.19 13.30 25.38
C ALA A 15 21.94 14.45 24.37
N VAL A 16 22.45 15.66 24.66
CA VAL A 16 22.32 16.85 23.79
C VAL A 16 23.71 17.29 23.33
N SER A 17 24.39 16.44 22.56
CA SER A 17 25.44 16.84 21.62
C SER A 17 25.73 15.65 20.72
N GLU A 18 25.46 15.76 19.41
CA GLU A 18 26.24 15.15 18.31
C GLU A 18 25.54 15.10 16.93
N THR A 19 24.37 15.70 16.75
CA THR A 19 23.83 15.92 15.40
C THR A 19 23.38 17.36 15.22
N GLY A 20 24.31 18.24 14.86
CA GLY A 20 24.02 19.62 14.46
C GLY A 20 23.27 19.71 13.12
N LEU A 21 22.09 19.10 13.03
CA LEU A 21 21.10 19.44 12.01
C LEU A 21 20.08 20.39 12.61
N SER A 22 20.08 21.62 12.12
CA SER A 22 18.88 22.47 12.07
C SER A 22 18.44 22.63 10.61
N LEU A 23 18.08 21.55 9.95
CA LEU A 23 16.82 21.63 9.20
C LEU A 23 15.74 21.75 10.28
N ASN A 24 14.71 22.59 10.14
CA ASN A 24 13.53 22.50 11.00
C ASN A 24 12.86 21.12 10.79
N LEU A 25 13.43 20.09 11.41
CA LEU A 25 13.15 18.66 11.29
C LEU A 25 13.63 17.88 12.55
N CYS A 26 14.28 18.53 13.52
CA CYS A 26 14.68 17.90 14.80
C CYS A 26 13.93 18.40 16.05
N SER A 27 12.92 19.28 15.91
CA SER A 27 12.01 19.70 17.00
C SER A 27 10.67 18.94 17.01
N LEU A 28 10.57 17.78 16.35
CA LEU A 28 9.30 17.10 16.10
C LEU A 28 8.60 16.48 17.34
N CYS A 29 9.09 16.69 18.57
CA CYS A 29 8.34 16.34 19.79
C CYS A 29 8.50 17.29 21.00
N SER A 30 9.39 18.28 21.00
CA SER A 30 9.63 19.07 22.23
C SER A 30 10.18 20.46 21.93
N ALA A 31 9.30 21.35 21.47
CA ALA A 31 9.31 22.81 21.65
C ALA A 31 8.45 23.44 20.53
N GLY A 32 7.21 23.81 20.85
CA GLY A 32 6.47 25.01 20.39
C GLY A 32 6.37 25.46 18.90
N PHE A 33 7.13 24.93 17.95
CA PHE A 33 7.10 25.29 16.53
C PHE A 33 6.92 24.02 15.69
N GLY A 34 5.68 23.51 15.71
CA GLY A 34 5.27 22.35 14.94
C GLY A 34 5.10 22.68 13.47
N LEU A 35 6.17 22.58 12.67
CA LEU A 35 6.07 22.40 11.22
C LEU A 35 5.58 20.98 10.92
N ALA A 36 4.29 20.77 11.16
CA ALA A 36 3.61 19.54 10.81
C ALA A 36 3.30 19.58 9.31
N ILE A 37 4.17 19.05 8.44
CA ILE A 37 3.72 18.67 7.09
C ILE A 37 2.80 17.47 7.27
N GLN A 38 1.51 17.77 7.43
CA GLN A 38 0.47 16.76 7.55
C GLN A 38 0.26 16.16 6.17
N ARG A 39 0.91 15.02 5.94
CA ARG A 39 0.83 14.27 4.70
C ARG A 39 -0.63 13.90 4.35
N PRO A 40 -0.92 13.67 3.06
CA PRO A 40 -2.24 13.64 2.43
C PRO A 40 -3.25 12.76 3.17
N VAL A 41 -4.47 13.29 3.34
CA VAL A 41 -5.58 12.59 3.96
C VAL A 41 -6.54 12.09 2.87
N PHE A 42 -6.38 10.83 2.43
CA PHE A 42 -7.39 10.16 1.61
C PHE A 42 -8.66 9.83 2.40
N GLN A 43 -9.83 10.08 1.82
CA GLN A 43 -11.05 9.41 2.26
C GLN A 43 -11.03 7.98 1.69
N LEU A 44 -10.64 7.03 2.54
CA LEU A 44 -10.55 5.63 2.13
C LEU A 44 -11.94 4.98 2.13
N PRO A 45 -12.25 4.18 1.10
CA PRO A 45 -13.47 3.40 1.08
C PRO A 45 -13.45 2.35 2.18
N SER A 46 -14.62 1.97 2.67
CA SER A 46 -14.68 0.86 3.60
C SER A 46 -14.38 -0.46 2.89
N VAL A 47 -13.62 -1.32 3.56
CA VAL A 47 -13.08 -2.55 3.00
C VAL A 47 -14.11 -3.66 2.75
N ASP A 48 -15.32 -3.48 3.30
CA ASP A 48 -16.47 -4.38 3.15
C ASP A 48 -17.15 -4.26 1.78
N ARG A 49 -16.83 -3.23 0.98
CA ARG A 49 -17.41 -2.99 -0.35
C ARG A 49 -16.31 -2.78 -1.40
N PRO A 50 -15.54 -3.82 -1.75
CA PRO A 50 -14.61 -3.74 -2.87
C PRO A 50 -15.39 -3.48 -4.15
N VAL A 51 -14.82 -2.64 -5.00
CA VAL A 51 -15.44 -2.24 -6.26
C VAL A 51 -14.67 -2.88 -7.40
N TYR A 52 -15.39 -3.56 -8.29
CA TYR A 52 -14.86 -4.28 -9.44
C TYR A 52 -15.36 -3.65 -10.74
N LEU A 53 -14.57 -3.75 -11.81
CA LEU A 53 -15.00 -3.37 -13.15
C LEU A 53 -15.49 -4.59 -13.94
N ASP A 54 -16.38 -4.33 -14.90
CA ASP A 54 -16.81 -5.35 -15.86
C ASP A 54 -15.63 -5.89 -16.69
N PRO A 55 -15.33 -7.20 -16.64
CA PRO A 55 -14.27 -7.84 -17.42
C PRO A 55 -14.45 -7.74 -18.93
N ASN A 56 -15.69 -7.62 -19.41
CA ASN A 56 -15.98 -7.57 -20.86
C ASN A 56 -16.15 -6.13 -21.34
N LYS A 57 -15.80 -5.13 -20.52
CA LYS A 57 -15.85 -3.73 -20.95
C LYS A 57 -14.88 -3.56 -22.11
N LYS A 58 -15.43 -3.48 -23.31
CA LYS A 58 -14.69 -3.45 -24.58
C LYS A 58 -13.61 -2.37 -24.50
N GLY A 59 -12.37 -2.74 -24.83
CA GLY A 59 -11.23 -1.83 -24.78
C GLY A 59 -10.48 -1.75 -23.45
N ILE A 60 -10.89 -2.48 -22.41
CA ILE A 60 -10.14 -2.61 -21.15
C ILE A 60 -9.43 -3.98 -21.11
N THR A 61 -8.11 -3.99 -20.97
CA THR A 61 -7.34 -5.23 -20.74
C THR A 61 -7.36 -5.64 -19.26
N ASP A 62 -6.97 -6.88 -18.97
CA ASP A 62 -6.83 -7.37 -17.60
C ASP A 62 -5.89 -6.49 -16.75
N ASP A 63 -4.76 -6.07 -17.33
CA ASP A 63 -3.79 -5.16 -16.71
C ASP A 63 -4.42 -3.78 -16.41
N MET A 64 -5.16 -3.20 -17.37
CA MET A 64 -5.85 -1.93 -17.18
C MET A 64 -6.86 -2.02 -16.03
N ARG A 65 -7.69 -3.06 -16.05
CA ARG A 65 -8.70 -3.29 -15.01
C ARG A 65 -8.07 -3.38 -13.62
N TYR A 66 -6.99 -4.14 -13.46
CA TYR A 66 -6.30 -4.29 -12.17
C TYR A 66 -5.94 -2.94 -11.57
N TYR A 67 -5.34 -2.04 -12.34
CA TYR A 67 -4.94 -0.72 -11.82
C TYR A 67 -6.13 0.20 -11.56
N ILE A 68 -7.22 0.10 -12.32
CA ILE A 68 -8.42 0.90 -12.06
C ILE A 68 -9.11 0.42 -10.79
N GLU A 69 -9.23 -0.89 -10.58
CA GLU A 69 -9.75 -1.45 -9.33
C GLU A 69 -8.83 -1.10 -8.16
N LEU A 70 -7.51 -1.11 -8.36
CA LEU A 70 -6.54 -0.66 -7.36
C LEU A 70 -6.77 0.83 -7.01
N LEU A 71 -7.01 1.70 -7.99
CA LEU A 71 -7.31 3.11 -7.76
C LEU A 71 -8.57 3.29 -6.92
N VAL A 72 -9.65 2.61 -7.32
CA VAL A 72 -10.94 2.77 -6.65
C VAL A 72 -10.87 2.23 -5.23
N ASN A 73 -10.14 1.14 -5.00
CA ASN A 73 -10.07 0.48 -3.69
C ASN A 73 -8.92 0.96 -2.78
N GLN A 74 -7.89 1.59 -3.34
CA GLN A 74 -6.69 2.07 -2.65
C GLN A 74 -6.19 3.40 -3.27
N PRO A 75 -6.94 4.50 -3.09
CA PRO A 75 -6.59 5.76 -3.72
C PRO A 75 -5.29 6.38 -3.18
N ASN A 76 -4.81 5.95 -2.02
CA ASN A 76 -3.48 6.30 -1.50
C ASN A 76 -2.32 5.89 -2.43
N LEU A 77 -2.53 4.94 -3.34
CA LEU A 77 -1.55 4.54 -4.34
C LEU A 77 -1.65 5.34 -5.64
N LEU A 78 -2.49 6.39 -5.69
CA LEU A 78 -2.70 7.21 -6.88
C LEU A 78 -1.39 7.64 -7.57
N PRO A 79 -0.32 8.09 -6.89
CA PRO A 79 0.93 8.44 -7.56
C PRO A 79 1.53 7.27 -8.36
N THR A 80 1.62 6.08 -7.77
CA THR A 80 2.11 4.87 -8.46
C THR A 80 1.17 4.45 -9.59
N ILE A 81 -0.14 4.50 -9.34
CA ILE A 81 -1.16 4.12 -10.31
C ILE A 81 -1.12 5.04 -11.53
N THR A 82 -0.92 6.35 -11.34
CA THR A 82 -0.84 7.30 -12.48
C THR A 82 0.32 6.98 -13.42
N GLY A 83 1.46 6.53 -12.90
CA GLY A 83 2.56 6.04 -13.73
C GLY A 83 2.20 4.79 -14.53
N ALA A 84 1.47 3.85 -13.92
CA ALA A 84 0.96 2.66 -14.61
C ALA A 84 -0.07 3.03 -15.70
N PHE A 85 -0.99 3.93 -15.38
CA PHE A 85 -2.01 4.44 -16.29
C PHE A 85 -1.40 5.04 -17.54
N TYR A 86 -0.36 5.88 -17.40
CA TYR A 86 0.35 6.45 -18.54
C TYR A 86 0.91 5.37 -19.48
N LYS A 87 1.60 4.37 -18.92
CA LYS A 87 2.15 3.24 -19.71
C LYS A 87 1.08 2.41 -20.40
N LEU A 88 -0.12 2.37 -19.83
CA LEU A 88 -1.28 1.64 -20.36
C LEU A 88 -2.16 2.50 -21.27
N GLY A 89 -1.82 3.77 -21.51
CA GLY A 89 -2.65 4.68 -22.32
C GLY A 89 -3.99 5.05 -21.66
N ILE A 90 -4.04 5.03 -20.33
CA ILE A 90 -5.16 5.50 -19.51
C ILE A 90 -4.86 6.94 -19.07
N ALA A 91 -5.78 7.86 -19.33
CA ALA A 91 -5.72 9.22 -18.82
C ALA A 91 -6.85 9.47 -17.81
N ILE A 92 -6.59 10.35 -16.84
CA ILE A 92 -7.63 10.83 -15.92
C ILE A 92 -8.21 12.11 -16.49
N LYS A 93 -9.52 12.13 -16.74
CA LYS A 93 -10.19 13.23 -17.44
C LYS A 93 -10.08 14.55 -16.68
N ARG A 94 -10.18 14.52 -15.34
CA ARG A 94 -10.12 15.71 -14.48
C ARG A 94 -9.43 15.38 -13.15
N PHE A 95 -8.46 16.21 -12.78
CA PHE A 95 -7.79 16.23 -11.47
C PHE A 95 -8.11 17.54 -10.73
N LYS A 96 -9.35 17.68 -10.24
CA LYS A 96 -9.73 18.83 -9.39
C LYS A 96 -9.85 18.41 -7.93
N ASP A 97 -10.81 17.55 -7.68
CA ASP A 97 -11.27 17.15 -6.34
C ASP A 97 -11.71 15.69 -6.31
N THR A 98 -12.28 15.20 -7.41
CA THR A 98 -12.69 13.80 -7.55
C THR A 98 -12.33 13.26 -8.94
N ILE A 99 -11.83 12.02 -8.98
CA ILE A 99 -11.70 11.24 -10.21
C ILE A 99 -12.99 10.43 -10.34
N GLY A 100 -13.85 10.81 -11.28
CA GLY A 100 -15.06 10.07 -11.62
C GLY A 100 -14.98 9.32 -12.94
N CYS A 101 -14.05 9.69 -13.82
CA CYS A 101 -13.98 9.18 -15.18
C CYS A 101 -12.53 9.05 -15.64
N LEU A 102 -12.25 7.96 -16.35
CA LEU A 102 -11.00 7.71 -17.05
C LEU A 102 -11.23 7.82 -18.56
N LEU A 103 -10.17 8.15 -19.30
CA LEU A 103 -10.12 8.14 -20.74
C LEU A 103 -9.22 6.99 -21.17
N ILE A 104 -9.76 6.04 -21.93
CA ILE A 104 -9.00 4.90 -22.48
C ILE A 104 -9.25 4.89 -23.98
N ARG A 105 -8.20 5.12 -24.78
CA ARG A 105 -8.30 5.17 -26.26
C ARG A 105 -9.41 6.13 -26.75
N GLY A 106 -9.52 7.30 -26.11
CA GLY A 106 -10.55 8.30 -26.42
C GLY A 106 -11.96 8.00 -25.89
N GLN A 107 -12.19 6.81 -25.31
CA GLN A 107 -13.47 6.45 -24.70
C GLN A 107 -13.53 6.83 -23.22
N GLU A 108 -14.64 7.41 -22.81
CA GLU A 108 -14.91 7.74 -21.41
C GLU A 108 -15.42 6.54 -20.64
N ILE A 109 -14.66 6.17 -19.62
CA ILE A 109 -14.97 5.07 -18.72
C ILE A 109 -15.32 5.67 -17.37
N GLN A 110 -16.62 5.70 -17.09
CA GLN A 110 -17.10 6.08 -15.76
C GLN A 110 -16.61 5.08 -14.72
N LEU A 111 -16.05 5.62 -13.64
CA LEU A 111 -15.67 4.81 -12.50
C LEU A 111 -16.92 4.44 -11.71
N PRO A 112 -17.03 3.18 -11.26
CA PRO A 112 -18.14 2.72 -10.41
C PRO A 112 -18.23 3.48 -9.07
N ARG A 113 -17.14 4.14 -8.65
CA ARG A 113 -17.11 5.05 -7.52
C ARG A 113 -16.16 6.21 -7.81
N LYS A 114 -16.58 7.43 -7.46
CA LYS A 114 -15.72 8.62 -7.50
C LYS A 114 -14.62 8.50 -6.44
N VAL A 115 -13.38 8.76 -6.86
CA VAL A 115 -12.22 8.72 -5.99
C VAL A 115 -11.86 10.14 -5.58
N PRO A 116 -12.01 10.54 -4.30
CA PRO A 116 -11.59 11.85 -3.86
C PRO A 116 -10.07 11.97 -3.91
N VAL A 117 -9.60 13.12 -4.36
CA VAL A 117 -8.19 13.49 -4.47
C VAL A 117 -7.96 14.74 -3.65
N ASP A 118 -7.56 14.57 -2.40
CA ASP A 118 -7.24 15.68 -1.50
C ASP A 118 -5.95 15.39 -0.72
N TYR A 119 -4.92 16.14 -1.07
CA TYR A 119 -3.59 16.08 -0.49
C TYR A 119 -3.33 17.34 0.32
N SER A 120 -3.43 17.24 1.65
CA SER A 120 -3.02 18.33 2.52
C SER A 120 -1.51 18.47 2.55
N ILE A 121 -1.02 19.71 2.43
CA ILE A 121 0.34 20.11 2.77
C ILE A 121 0.20 21.26 3.76
N LYS A 122 0.78 21.11 4.96
CA LYS A 122 0.81 22.18 5.95
C LYS A 122 2.23 22.75 6.05
N ILE A 123 2.33 24.07 5.89
CA ILE A 123 3.57 24.84 5.99
C ILE A 123 3.30 25.92 7.04
N GLU A 124 4.02 25.87 8.15
CA GLU A 124 3.78 26.70 9.33
C GLU A 124 2.30 26.60 9.77
N ASN A 125 1.58 27.72 9.77
CA ASN A 125 0.17 27.80 10.16
C ASN A 125 -0.79 27.72 8.96
N LYS A 126 -0.29 27.51 7.73
CA LYS A 126 -1.11 27.42 6.51
C LYS A 126 -1.26 25.99 6.06
N VAL A 127 -2.47 25.64 5.60
CA VAL A 127 -2.79 24.33 5.01
C VAL A 127 -3.21 24.55 3.56
N PHE A 128 -2.67 23.73 2.67
CA PHE A 128 -2.94 23.72 1.23
C PHE A 128 -3.50 22.36 0.82
N HIS A 129 -4.63 22.35 0.14
CA HIS A 129 -5.33 21.14 -0.33
C HIS A 129 -5.09 20.89 -1.82
N LEU A 130 -4.24 19.93 -2.20
CA LEU A 130 -3.89 19.64 -3.59
C LEU A 130 -4.78 18.52 -4.20
N PRO A 131 -5.09 18.58 -5.50
CA PRO A 131 -4.61 19.56 -6.48
C PRO A 131 -5.37 20.89 -6.49
N ARG A 132 -6.51 21.00 -5.79
CA ARG A 132 -7.41 22.17 -5.80
C ARG A 132 -6.70 23.51 -5.54
N GLU A 133 -5.77 23.53 -4.59
CA GLU A 133 -5.09 24.74 -4.12
C GLU A 133 -3.63 24.81 -4.56
N THR A 134 -3.25 24.06 -5.61
CA THR A 134 -1.86 24.05 -6.10
C THR A 134 -1.41 25.44 -6.56
N VAL A 135 -2.31 26.23 -7.15
CA VAL A 135 -2.04 27.64 -7.52
C VAL A 135 -1.80 28.53 -6.29
N LYS A 136 -2.52 28.29 -5.18
CA LYS A 136 -2.27 29.02 -3.93
C LYS A 136 -0.93 28.63 -3.33
N LEU A 137 -0.58 27.34 -3.39
CA LEU A 137 0.73 26.85 -2.94
C LEU A 137 1.86 27.45 -3.77
N THR A 138 1.74 27.54 -5.10
CA THR A 138 2.78 28.12 -5.95
C THR A 138 2.99 29.60 -5.65
N ALA A 139 1.92 30.38 -5.54
CA ALA A 139 1.99 31.79 -5.14
C ALA A 139 2.62 31.97 -3.75
N TYR A 140 2.28 31.09 -2.79
CA TYR A 140 2.89 31.11 -1.47
C TYR A 140 4.40 30.84 -1.51
N LEU A 141 4.83 29.82 -2.27
CA LEU A 141 6.23 29.47 -2.42
C LEU A 141 7.03 30.54 -3.17
N SER A 142 6.42 31.22 -4.15
CA SER A 142 7.04 32.36 -4.83
C SER A 142 7.36 33.52 -3.88
N ARG A 143 6.53 33.72 -2.86
CA ARG A 143 6.76 34.72 -1.80
C ARG A 143 7.67 34.22 -0.67
N ASN A 144 7.77 32.90 -0.48
CA ASN A 144 8.51 32.25 0.61
C ASN A 144 9.44 31.14 0.07
N PRO A 145 10.46 31.50 -0.75
CA PRO A 145 11.27 30.53 -1.49
C PRO A 145 12.06 29.56 -0.59
N HIS A 146 12.41 29.98 0.64
CA HIS A 146 13.12 29.14 1.62
C HIS A 146 12.32 27.91 2.06
N HIS A 147 10.99 27.90 1.89
CA HIS A 147 10.15 26.73 2.17
C HIS A 147 10.17 25.66 1.08
N LEU A 148 10.75 25.95 -0.09
CA LEU A 148 10.71 25.04 -1.23
C LEU A 148 11.40 23.70 -0.94
N ALA A 149 12.58 23.70 -0.31
CA ALA A 149 13.30 22.48 0.08
C ALA A 149 12.48 21.57 0.99
N LEU A 150 11.61 22.14 1.85
CA LEU A 150 10.73 21.37 2.74
C LEU A 150 9.58 20.70 1.98
N VAL A 151 9.10 21.36 0.93
CA VAL A 151 7.93 20.92 0.16
C VAL A 151 8.29 19.93 -0.94
N ILE A 152 9.50 20.03 -1.52
CA ILE A 152 9.99 19.15 -2.59
C ILE A 152 9.78 17.65 -2.29
N PRO A 153 10.22 17.09 -1.13
CA PRO A 153 10.05 15.66 -0.85
C PRO A 153 8.58 15.24 -0.82
N THR A 154 7.70 16.10 -0.28
CA THR A 154 6.26 15.83 -0.20
C THR A 154 5.62 15.85 -1.59
N LEU A 155 5.92 16.87 -2.40
CA LEU A 155 5.42 16.96 -3.77
C LEU A 155 5.93 15.80 -4.63
N ARG A 156 7.21 15.44 -4.53
CA ARG A 156 7.76 14.25 -5.20
C ARG A 156 7.04 12.98 -4.74
N GLY A 157 6.79 12.85 -3.44
CA GLY A 157 6.10 11.71 -2.84
C GLY A 157 4.62 11.55 -3.25
N ILE A 158 4.03 12.57 -3.89
CA ILE A 158 2.68 12.52 -4.46
C ILE A 158 2.69 12.52 -6.00
N GLY A 159 3.87 12.35 -6.61
CA GLY A 159 4.05 12.18 -8.05
C GLY A 159 4.48 13.44 -8.81
N ALA A 160 4.90 14.51 -8.14
CA ALA A 160 5.35 15.71 -8.84
C ALA A 160 6.69 15.48 -9.56
N THR A 161 6.91 16.22 -10.65
CA THR A 161 8.22 16.40 -11.28
C THR A 161 8.56 17.89 -11.30
N PHE A 162 9.84 18.23 -11.30
CA PHE A 162 10.28 19.63 -11.20
C PHE A 162 11.06 20.02 -12.45
N THR A 163 10.85 21.26 -12.89
CA THR A 163 11.62 21.89 -13.96
C THR A 163 12.59 22.86 -13.32
N ARG A 164 13.87 22.73 -13.65
CA ARG A 164 14.94 23.61 -13.17
C ARG A 164 15.49 24.47 -14.28
N THR A 165 16.04 25.59 -13.87
CA THR A 165 16.85 26.52 -14.67
C THR A 165 18.23 26.64 -13.99
N GLU A 166 19.11 27.50 -14.52
CA GLU A 166 20.41 27.76 -13.90
C GLU A 166 20.30 28.51 -12.57
N VAL A 167 19.27 29.34 -12.42
CA VAL A 167 19.04 30.20 -11.26
C VAL A 167 18.15 29.56 -10.19
N GLY A 168 17.49 28.43 -10.48
CA GLY A 168 16.62 27.76 -9.52
C GLY A 168 15.50 26.94 -10.17
N VAL A 169 14.51 26.56 -9.38
CA VAL A 169 13.35 25.78 -9.83
C VAL A 169 12.30 26.70 -10.42
N SER A 170 11.91 26.50 -11.69
CA SER A 170 10.96 27.39 -12.40
C SER A 170 9.51 26.91 -12.35
N SER A 171 9.29 25.60 -12.24
CA SER A 171 7.95 25.02 -12.17
C SER A 171 7.98 23.62 -11.58
N PHE A 172 6.80 23.10 -11.26
CA PHE A 172 6.60 21.67 -11.06
C PHE A 172 5.34 21.19 -11.80
N THR A 173 5.37 19.95 -12.25
CA THR A 173 4.23 19.27 -12.83
C THR A 173 3.64 18.35 -11.78
N LEU A 174 2.35 18.46 -11.51
CA LEU A 174 1.61 17.56 -10.63
C LEU A 174 0.36 17.07 -11.37
N PHE A 175 0.18 15.75 -11.45
CA PHE A 175 -0.93 15.11 -12.17
C PHE A 175 -1.09 15.64 -13.62
N ASN A 176 0.03 15.75 -14.34
CA ASN A 176 0.14 16.26 -15.71
C ASN A 176 -0.26 17.72 -15.92
N VAL A 177 -0.41 18.50 -14.84
CA VAL A 177 -0.62 19.95 -14.91
C VAL A 177 0.66 20.65 -14.49
N VAL A 178 1.15 21.56 -15.33
CA VAL A 178 2.35 22.37 -15.05
C VAL A 178 1.95 23.60 -14.23
N TYR A 179 2.59 23.77 -13.07
CA TYR A 179 2.43 24.92 -12.20
C TYR A 179 3.73 25.72 -12.18
N LYS A 180 3.67 26.92 -12.77
CA LYS A 180 4.81 27.83 -12.86
C LYS A 180 4.91 28.71 -11.63
N PHE A 181 6.12 28.97 -11.18
CA PHE A 181 6.40 30.03 -10.21
C PHE A 181 6.50 31.39 -10.92
N GLU A 182 6.27 32.48 -10.19
CA GLU A 182 6.39 33.85 -10.73
C GLU A 182 7.81 34.13 -11.28
N ARG A 183 8.82 33.55 -10.63
CA ARG A 183 10.23 33.54 -11.02
C ARG A 183 10.87 32.23 -10.57
N PRO A 184 12.00 31.81 -11.16
CA PRO A 184 12.76 30.69 -10.65
C PRO A 184 13.10 30.87 -9.16
N LEU A 185 12.88 29.83 -8.38
CA LEU A 185 13.05 29.87 -6.93
C LEU A 185 14.38 29.21 -6.54
N GLU A 186 15.22 29.98 -5.87
CA GLU A 186 16.31 29.46 -5.05
C GLU A 186 15.76 28.92 -3.73
N THR A 187 16.44 27.95 -3.13
CA THR A 187 16.04 27.44 -1.80
C THR A 187 17.26 27.39 -0.89
N GLN A 188 17.01 27.25 0.41
CA GLN A 188 18.05 27.07 1.41
C GLN A 188 17.92 25.71 2.08
N VAL A 189 19.06 25.09 2.37
CA VAL A 189 19.15 23.86 3.18
C VAL A 189 20.24 24.04 4.22
N SER A 190 20.03 23.48 5.42
CA SER A 190 20.98 23.61 6.52
C SER A 190 21.51 22.24 6.94
N VAL A 191 22.83 22.05 6.91
CA VAL A 191 23.49 20.77 7.23
C VAL A 191 24.67 21.06 8.14
N GLY A 192 24.77 20.39 9.29
CA GLY A 192 25.88 20.60 10.22
C GLY A 192 25.93 22.02 10.80
N GLY A 193 24.78 22.68 11.00
CA GLY A 193 24.67 24.08 11.43
C GLY A 193 25.04 25.12 10.35
N LYS A 194 25.40 24.69 9.14
CA LYS A 194 25.74 25.57 8.01
C LYS A 194 24.58 25.63 7.03
N THR A 195 24.30 26.81 6.48
CA THR A 195 23.24 27.04 5.49
C THR A 195 23.83 27.15 4.08
N PHE A 196 23.18 26.50 3.12
CA PHE A 196 23.57 26.43 1.71
C PHE A 196 22.42 26.92 0.84
N LYS A 197 22.68 27.87 -0.06
CA LYS A 197 21.72 28.39 -1.04
C LYS A 197 21.82 27.56 -2.32
N LEU A 198 20.74 26.91 -2.73
CA LEU A 198 20.68 26.10 -3.95
C LEU A 198 20.04 26.90 -5.10
N PRO A 199 20.60 26.81 -6.32
CA PRO A 199 21.64 25.87 -6.77
C PRO A 199 23.10 26.35 -6.59
N LYS A 200 23.34 27.59 -6.11
CA LYS A 200 24.68 28.21 -6.04
C LYS A 200 25.71 27.39 -5.26
N ASP A 201 25.35 26.95 -4.06
CA ASP A 201 26.26 26.29 -3.11
C ASP A 201 26.28 24.77 -3.25
N LEU A 202 25.72 24.24 -4.35
CA LEU A 202 25.46 22.82 -4.50
C LEU A 202 26.74 21.97 -4.55
N LYS A 203 27.83 22.49 -5.13
CA LYS A 203 29.16 21.84 -5.08
C LYS A 203 29.70 21.73 -3.66
N LEU A 204 29.56 22.78 -2.85
CA LEU A 204 30.02 22.80 -1.45
C LEU A 204 29.19 21.85 -0.59
N LEU A 205 27.86 21.84 -0.79
CA LEU A 205 26.96 20.93 -0.12
C LEU A 205 27.30 19.47 -0.44
N ILE A 206 27.51 19.11 -1.72
CA ILE A 206 27.88 17.74 -2.11
C ILE A 206 29.15 17.28 -1.38
N LYS A 207 30.19 18.12 -1.32
CA LYS A 207 31.44 17.80 -0.61
C LYS A 207 31.19 17.54 0.88
N LEU A 208 30.35 18.35 1.53
CA LEU A 208 29.98 18.13 2.93
C LEU A 208 29.17 16.84 3.12
N LEU A 209 28.26 16.53 2.20
CA LEU A 209 27.42 15.33 2.27
C LEU A 209 28.19 14.04 2.06
N ALA A 210 29.38 14.10 1.44
CA ALA A 210 30.24 12.93 1.23
C ALA A 210 30.65 12.24 2.54
N THR A 211 30.74 13.00 3.63
CA THR A 211 31.07 12.50 4.97
C THR A 211 29.83 12.37 5.87
N ARG A 212 28.62 12.63 5.34
CA ARG A 212 27.36 12.69 6.10
C ARG A 212 26.25 11.88 5.42
N PRO A 213 26.37 10.53 5.39
CA PRO A 213 25.45 9.64 4.68
C PRO A 213 23.99 9.78 5.10
N LYS A 214 23.73 10.06 6.39
CA LYS A 214 22.37 10.25 6.91
C LYS A 214 21.70 11.50 6.31
N ASP A 215 22.46 12.58 6.15
CA ASP A 215 21.96 13.86 5.64
C ASP A 215 21.76 13.79 4.13
N LEU A 216 22.65 13.07 3.45
CA LEU A 216 22.52 12.78 2.03
C LEU A 216 21.19 12.09 1.72
N MET A 217 20.80 11.08 2.51
CA MET A 217 19.52 10.38 2.31
C MET A 217 18.30 11.29 2.44
N MET A 218 18.33 12.20 3.41
CA MET A 218 17.23 13.14 3.63
C MET A 218 17.13 14.19 2.53
N LEU A 219 18.27 14.55 1.92
CA LEU A 219 18.36 15.58 0.88
C LEU A 219 18.38 15.02 -0.54
N GLU A 220 18.45 13.70 -0.72
CA GLU A 220 18.62 13.02 -2.02
C GLU A 220 17.67 13.60 -3.09
N VAL A 221 16.39 13.70 -2.73
CA VAL A 221 15.33 14.20 -3.60
C VAL A 221 15.49 15.69 -3.93
N VAL A 222 15.94 16.50 -2.96
CA VAL A 222 16.19 17.93 -3.16
C VAL A 222 17.39 18.14 -4.09
N LEU A 223 18.46 17.36 -3.92
CA LEU A 223 19.64 17.40 -4.79
C LEU A 223 19.29 17.00 -6.23
N GLN A 224 18.50 15.94 -6.41
CA GLN A 224 18.03 15.50 -7.72
C GLN A 224 17.22 16.58 -8.45
N VAL A 225 16.32 17.27 -7.74
CA VAL A 225 15.55 18.40 -8.30
C VAL A 225 16.46 19.53 -8.79
N HIS A 226 17.59 19.74 -8.12
CA HIS A 226 18.58 20.75 -8.51
C HIS A 226 19.66 20.22 -9.47
N GLY A 227 19.49 19.03 -10.04
CA GLY A 227 20.30 18.52 -11.14
C GLY A 227 21.46 17.60 -10.75
N VAL A 228 21.52 17.13 -9.50
CA VAL A 228 22.49 16.10 -9.10
C VAL A 228 22.01 14.74 -9.59
N LYS A 229 22.85 14.05 -10.36
CA LYS A 229 22.65 12.64 -10.69
C LYS A 229 23.31 11.79 -9.62
N ILE A 230 22.60 10.77 -9.14
CA ILE A 230 23.08 9.89 -8.08
C ILE A 230 23.13 8.47 -8.64
N LYS A 231 24.34 7.93 -8.80
CA LYS A 231 24.56 6.54 -9.20
C LYS A 231 24.90 5.73 -7.96
N LYS A 232 24.07 4.76 -7.61
CA LYS A 232 24.28 3.87 -6.46
C LYS A 232 25.03 2.64 -6.95
N ASN A 233 26.11 2.27 -6.25
CA ASN A 233 26.94 1.11 -6.56
C ASN A 233 26.59 -0.05 -5.62
N GLU A 234 26.87 -1.27 -6.06
CA GLU A 234 26.77 -2.45 -5.19
C GLU A 234 27.68 -2.30 -3.96
N GLY A 235 27.18 -2.71 -2.78
CA GLY A 235 27.94 -2.62 -1.52
C GLY A 235 27.76 -1.32 -0.74
N GLY A 236 26.83 -0.43 -1.13
CA GLY A 236 26.49 0.76 -0.35
C GLY A 236 27.39 1.96 -0.60
N GLY A 237 28.11 2.01 -1.73
CA GLY A 237 28.73 3.23 -2.24
C GLY A 237 27.79 4.00 -3.15
N ALA A 238 27.93 5.32 -3.26
CA ALA A 238 27.28 6.10 -4.30
C ALA A 238 28.22 7.14 -4.90
N VAL A 239 27.90 7.56 -6.13
CA VAL A 239 28.59 8.64 -6.84
C VAL A 239 27.58 9.73 -7.12
N LEU A 240 27.84 10.93 -6.57
CA LEU A 240 27.10 12.13 -6.89
C LEU A 240 27.80 12.82 -8.05
N GLN A 241 27.08 13.02 -9.14
CA GLN A 241 27.54 13.71 -10.33
C GLN A 241 26.78 15.04 -10.48
N TYR A 242 27.52 16.13 -10.54
CA TYR A 242 26.99 17.47 -10.79
C TYR A 242 27.95 18.26 -11.68
N LYS A 243 27.44 18.71 -12.84
CA LYS A 243 28.27 19.25 -13.93
C LYS A 243 29.43 18.27 -14.21
N ASP A 244 30.66 18.77 -14.29
CA ASP A 244 31.86 17.98 -14.58
C ASP A 244 32.51 17.39 -13.32
N SER A 245 31.85 17.49 -12.16
CA SER A 245 32.37 16.96 -10.89
C SER A 245 31.66 15.67 -10.48
N GLU A 246 32.46 14.68 -10.08
CA GLU A 246 32.01 13.46 -9.44
C GLU A 246 32.52 13.41 -8.00
N THR A 247 31.67 13.02 -7.07
CA THR A 247 32.03 12.86 -5.65
C THR A 247 31.57 11.49 -5.19
N ARG A 248 32.52 10.66 -4.77
CA ARG A 248 32.24 9.37 -4.13
C ARG A 248 31.77 9.61 -2.71
N VAL A 249 30.72 8.91 -2.32
CA VAL A 249 30.13 9.01 -0.99
C VAL A 249 29.82 7.62 -0.46
N ASN A 250 29.93 7.48 0.85
CA ASN A 250 29.44 6.29 1.54
C ASN A 250 27.93 6.43 1.69
N ASN A 251 27.21 5.33 1.49
CA ASN A 251 25.77 5.25 1.71
C ASN A 251 25.46 4.48 3.00
N VAL A 252 24.20 4.50 3.42
CA VAL A 252 23.75 3.59 4.49
C VAL A 252 23.88 2.15 3.98
N PRO A 253 24.50 1.22 4.76
CA PRO A 253 24.63 -0.17 4.35
C PRO A 253 23.28 -0.81 4.03
N ASP A 254 23.24 -1.55 2.93
CA ASP A 254 22.01 -2.16 2.46
C ASP A 254 21.56 -3.31 3.37
N VAL A 255 20.26 -3.47 3.48
CA VAL A 255 19.61 -4.66 4.02
C VAL A 255 18.91 -5.38 2.89
N ARG A 256 19.31 -6.63 2.65
CA ARG A 256 18.71 -7.48 1.63
C ARG A 256 17.32 -7.94 2.06
N ILE A 257 16.34 -7.73 1.21
CA ILE A 257 14.97 -8.23 1.38
C ILE A 257 14.61 -9.17 0.23
N LYS A 258 13.55 -9.97 0.42
CA LYS A 258 12.94 -10.79 -0.62
C LYS A 258 11.51 -10.31 -0.85
N LEU A 259 11.16 -9.98 -2.10
CA LEU A 259 9.83 -9.54 -2.50
C LEU A 259 9.45 -10.24 -3.81
N GLY A 260 8.33 -10.96 -3.84
CA GLY A 260 7.86 -11.65 -5.04
C GLY A 260 8.88 -12.64 -5.65
N GLY A 261 9.71 -13.28 -4.80
CA GLY A 261 10.75 -14.21 -5.24
C GLY A 261 12.07 -13.55 -5.67
N ARG A 262 12.10 -12.23 -5.86
CA ARG A 262 13.31 -11.45 -6.19
C ARG A 262 13.95 -10.85 -4.95
N HIS A 263 15.25 -10.60 -5.04
CA HIS A 263 16.00 -9.92 -4.00
C HIS A 263 16.16 -8.44 -4.33
N TYR A 264 16.09 -7.62 -3.29
CA TYR A 264 16.29 -6.18 -3.37
C TYR A 264 17.17 -5.73 -2.19
N ASN A 265 17.98 -4.70 -2.43
CA ASN A 265 18.87 -4.07 -1.48
C ASN A 265 18.26 -2.74 -1.02
N ILE A 266 17.91 -2.63 0.26
CA ILE A 266 17.27 -1.44 0.82
C ILE A 266 18.32 -0.63 1.58
N PRO A 267 18.49 0.68 1.29
CA PRO A 267 17.55 1.55 0.57
C PRO A 267 17.77 1.72 -0.93
N THR A 268 18.85 1.18 -1.49
CA THR A 268 19.26 1.40 -2.89
C THR A 268 18.14 1.17 -3.91
N ASP A 269 17.38 0.08 -3.76
CA ASP A 269 16.35 -0.34 -4.72
C ASP A 269 14.95 0.23 -4.44
N LEU A 270 14.77 1.08 -3.42
CA LEU A 270 13.43 1.59 -3.05
C LEU A 270 12.73 2.25 -4.25
N GLN A 271 13.41 3.16 -4.94
CA GLN A 271 12.84 3.86 -6.10
C GLN A 271 12.38 2.86 -7.17
N ALA A 272 13.21 1.87 -7.52
CA ALA A 272 12.91 0.86 -8.52
C ALA A 272 11.72 -0.02 -8.14
N ILE A 273 11.58 -0.38 -6.86
CA ILE A 273 10.41 -1.13 -6.35
C ILE A 273 9.12 -0.34 -6.58
N PHE A 274 9.14 0.97 -6.28
CA PHE A 274 7.97 1.83 -6.37
C PHE A 274 7.64 2.28 -7.81
N GLU A 275 8.61 2.25 -8.73
CA GLU A 275 8.42 2.51 -10.16
C GLU A 275 7.90 1.29 -10.95
N ASN A 276 7.89 0.09 -10.33
CA ASN A 276 7.33 -1.12 -10.90
C ASN A 276 5.95 -1.46 -10.27
N PRO A 277 4.86 -0.96 -10.86
CA PRO A 277 3.53 -1.11 -10.28
C PRO A 277 3.01 -2.56 -10.35
N LYS A 278 3.57 -3.43 -11.21
CA LYS A 278 3.20 -4.86 -11.30
C LYS A 278 3.67 -5.66 -10.08
N THR A 279 4.69 -5.17 -9.38
CA THR A 279 5.26 -5.82 -8.19
C THR A 279 4.91 -5.11 -6.88
N LEU A 280 4.28 -3.93 -6.95
CA LEU A 280 4.04 -3.11 -5.77
C LEU A 280 2.80 -3.59 -5.00
N HIS A 281 3.03 -4.54 -4.10
CA HIS A 281 2.09 -4.93 -3.06
C HIS A 281 2.57 -4.34 -1.73
N ILE A 282 2.01 -3.20 -1.31
CA ILE A 282 2.48 -2.48 -0.10
C ILE A 282 2.50 -3.37 1.14
N GLY A 283 1.48 -4.21 1.35
CA GLY A 283 1.48 -5.11 2.50
C GLY A 283 2.59 -6.14 2.45
N LEU A 284 2.88 -6.72 1.26
CA LEU A 284 4.01 -7.64 1.10
C LEU A 284 5.36 -6.92 1.25
N LEU A 285 5.49 -5.69 0.75
CA LEU A 285 6.69 -4.87 0.92
C LEU A 285 6.96 -4.61 2.40
N PHE A 286 5.93 -4.19 3.13
CA PHE A 286 6.01 -3.95 4.56
C PHE A 286 6.26 -5.21 5.36
N GLU A 287 5.65 -6.32 4.96
CA GLU A 287 5.95 -7.62 5.53
C GLU A 287 7.42 -7.98 5.34
N SER A 288 7.95 -7.84 4.12
CA SER A 288 9.35 -8.09 3.80
C SER A 288 10.30 -7.18 4.59
N PHE A 289 9.98 -5.89 4.73
CA PHE A 289 10.75 -4.97 5.58
C PHE A 289 10.80 -5.47 7.02
N GLN A 290 9.65 -5.75 7.62
CA GLN A 290 9.57 -6.19 9.00
C GLN A 290 10.27 -7.53 9.25
N ARG A 291 10.15 -8.48 8.33
CA ARG A 291 10.87 -9.78 8.38
C ARG A 291 12.38 -9.60 8.31
N SER A 292 12.87 -8.57 7.60
CA SER A 292 14.27 -8.18 7.54
C SER A 292 14.67 -7.16 8.62
N ASN A 293 13.86 -6.98 9.67
CA ASN A 293 14.10 -6.04 10.78
C ASN A 293 14.24 -4.56 10.34
N ILE A 294 13.65 -4.20 9.20
CA ILE A 294 13.47 -2.82 8.76
C ILE A 294 12.13 -2.35 9.33
N LYS A 295 12.17 -1.37 10.23
CA LYS A 295 10.96 -0.85 10.89
C LYS A 295 10.31 0.26 10.07
N LEU A 296 8.99 0.33 10.07
CA LEU A 296 8.27 1.47 9.50
C LEU A 296 8.27 2.62 10.51
N LYS A 297 8.59 3.83 10.07
CA LYS A 297 8.37 5.04 10.87
C LYS A 297 7.03 5.63 10.46
N VAL A 298 6.07 5.60 11.37
CA VAL A 298 4.70 6.09 11.16
C VAL A 298 4.44 7.29 12.06
N ASN A 299 3.79 8.33 11.52
CA ASN A 299 3.22 9.40 12.33
C ASN A 299 1.91 8.89 12.93
N PHE A 300 1.90 8.63 14.25
CA PHE A 300 0.76 8.06 14.96
C PHE A 300 -0.49 8.95 14.96
N ASN A 301 -0.35 10.26 14.75
CA ASN A 301 -1.48 11.19 14.73
C ASN A 301 -2.20 11.20 13.39
N THR A 302 -1.49 10.85 12.31
CA THR A 302 -2.04 10.88 10.94
C THR A 302 -2.19 9.50 10.31
N GLY A 303 -1.50 8.48 10.84
CA GLY A 303 -1.42 7.15 10.22
C GLY A 303 -0.52 7.10 8.98
N VAL A 304 0.24 8.16 8.70
CA VAL A 304 1.09 8.22 7.51
C VAL A 304 2.49 7.68 7.79
N VAL A 305 2.99 6.83 6.90
CA VAL A 305 4.38 6.36 6.89
C VAL A 305 5.28 7.51 6.46
N VAL A 306 6.16 7.94 7.35
CA VAL A 306 7.13 9.02 7.09
C VAL A 306 8.43 8.51 6.47
N GLY A 307 8.75 7.23 6.68
CA GLY A 307 9.91 6.55 6.14
C GLY A 307 10.07 5.15 6.72
N ILE A 308 11.25 4.57 6.52
CA ILE A 308 11.68 3.29 7.11
C ILE A 308 12.97 3.49 7.90
N ILE A 309 13.24 2.62 8.87
CA ILE A 309 14.47 2.63 9.64
C ILE A 309 15.34 1.47 9.15
N VAL A 310 16.46 1.81 8.51
CA VAL A 310 17.46 0.86 8.01
C VAL A 310 18.72 1.05 8.84
N LYS A 311 19.14 0.03 9.59
CA LYS A 311 20.34 0.07 10.45
C LYS A 311 20.42 1.33 11.33
N GLY A 312 19.29 1.72 11.93
CA GLY A 312 19.17 2.91 12.80
C GLY A 312 19.05 4.25 12.08
N THR A 313 19.10 4.28 10.75
CA THR A 313 18.95 5.51 9.95
C THR A 313 17.54 5.60 9.35
N LEU A 314 16.91 6.77 9.47
CA LEU A 314 15.64 7.05 8.80
C LEU A 314 15.89 7.26 7.30
N VAL A 315 15.25 6.43 6.49
CA VAL A 315 15.24 6.55 5.03
C VAL A 315 13.83 6.97 4.60
N PRO A 316 13.66 8.10 3.89
CA PRO A 316 12.37 8.50 3.37
C PRO A 316 11.91 7.51 2.29
N LEU A 317 10.60 7.23 2.25
CA LEU A 317 10.01 6.50 1.14
C LEU A 317 9.79 7.44 -0.05
N PRO A 318 9.93 6.95 -1.30
CA PRO A 318 9.74 7.76 -2.49
C PRO A 318 8.27 8.10 -2.75
N LEU A 319 7.34 7.51 -1.98
CA LEU A 319 5.93 7.86 -2.00
C LEU A 319 5.33 7.91 -0.60
N THR A 320 4.21 8.62 -0.50
CA THR A 320 3.46 8.70 0.74
C THR A 320 2.49 7.54 0.90
N ILE A 321 2.58 6.81 2.02
CA ILE A 321 1.68 5.69 2.32
C ILE A 321 0.85 6.03 3.54
N ASP A 322 -0.47 5.95 3.39
CA ASP A 322 -1.45 6.16 4.45
C ASP A 322 -1.97 4.82 4.98
N LEU A 323 -1.89 4.62 6.30
CA LEU A 323 -2.28 3.40 7.02
C LEU A 323 -3.60 3.53 7.76
N ARG A 324 -4.44 4.47 7.34
CA ARG A 324 -5.81 4.57 7.83
C ARG A 324 -6.63 3.42 7.30
N PHE A 325 -7.33 2.76 8.21
CA PHE A 325 -8.13 1.60 7.92
C PHE A 325 -9.59 1.91 8.25
N LYS A 326 -10.45 2.01 7.22
CA LYS A 326 -11.87 2.31 7.41
C LYS A 326 -12.70 1.04 7.37
N TRP A 327 -13.35 0.71 8.48
CA TRP A 327 -14.16 -0.49 8.59
C TRP A 327 -15.29 -0.31 9.60
N ASP A 328 -16.48 -0.81 9.24
CA ASP A 328 -17.68 -0.76 10.08
C ASP A 328 -18.03 0.69 10.50
N GLY A 329 -17.94 1.62 9.55
CA GLY A 329 -18.20 3.06 9.77
C GLY A 329 -17.12 3.82 10.55
N LYS A 330 -16.09 3.13 11.07
CA LYS A 330 -15.01 3.72 11.88
C LYS A 330 -13.71 3.82 11.10
N VAL A 331 -12.84 4.74 11.51
CA VAL A 331 -11.47 4.89 10.98
C VAL A 331 -10.49 4.52 12.08
N TYR A 332 -9.55 3.63 11.76
CA TYR A 332 -8.47 3.20 12.65
C TYR A 332 -7.13 3.65 12.06
N LEU A 333 -6.31 4.35 12.84
CA LEU A 333 -4.93 4.69 12.45
C LEU A 333 -3.98 3.57 12.85
N ILE A 334 -3.40 2.84 11.89
CA ILE A 334 -2.42 1.78 12.21
C ILE A 334 -1.02 2.42 12.40
N PRO A 335 -0.27 2.10 13.48
CA PRO A 335 -0.58 1.11 14.52
C PRO A 335 -1.28 1.66 15.77
N ARG A 336 -1.50 2.97 15.90
CA ARG A 336 -2.09 3.60 17.10
C ARG A 336 -3.36 2.89 17.59
N ASP A 337 -4.29 2.65 16.68
CA ASP A 337 -5.63 2.16 16.96
C ASP A 337 -5.73 0.62 16.77
N MET A 338 -4.60 -0.07 16.63
CA MET A 338 -4.55 -1.50 16.33
C MET A 338 -5.22 -2.36 17.40
N LYS A 339 -5.07 -2.01 18.68
CA LYS A 339 -5.77 -2.70 19.79
C LYS A 339 -7.30 -2.55 19.69
N ALA A 340 -7.77 -1.34 19.41
CA ALA A 340 -9.21 -1.07 19.24
C ALA A 340 -9.77 -1.77 17.99
N LEU A 341 -8.99 -1.79 16.90
CA LEU A 341 -9.32 -2.52 15.68
C LEU A 341 -9.46 -4.02 15.96
N ILE A 342 -8.49 -4.63 16.66
CA ILE A 342 -8.54 -6.06 17.03
C ILE A 342 -9.77 -6.37 17.87
N ALA A 343 -10.07 -5.56 18.89
CA ALA A 343 -11.27 -5.75 19.71
C ALA A 343 -12.56 -5.71 18.87
N GLN A 344 -12.63 -4.82 17.87
CA GLN A 344 -13.77 -4.79 16.95
C GLN A 344 -13.81 -6.02 16.03
N LEU A 345 -12.65 -6.46 15.53
CA LEU A 345 -12.54 -7.67 14.69
C LEU A 345 -13.04 -8.89 15.45
N GLU A 346 -12.62 -9.07 16.70
CA GLU A 346 -13.05 -10.18 17.55
C GLU A 346 -14.55 -10.17 17.81
N ARG A 347 -15.14 -8.99 18.09
CA ARG A 347 -16.60 -8.84 18.25
C ARG A 347 -17.38 -9.24 16.99
N LYS A 348 -16.81 -9.05 15.80
CA LYS A 348 -17.41 -9.44 14.52
C LYS A 348 -16.99 -10.84 14.07
N GLY A 349 -16.33 -11.63 14.93
CA GLY A 349 -15.92 -13.00 14.62
C GLY A 349 -14.73 -13.10 13.67
N LEU A 350 -13.82 -12.11 13.70
CA LEU A 350 -12.61 -12.01 12.87
C LEU A 350 -12.92 -12.23 11.37
N PRO A 351 -13.60 -11.30 10.68
CA PRO A 351 -13.97 -11.53 9.28
C PRO A 351 -12.76 -11.78 8.38
N SER A 352 -12.69 -12.94 7.72
CA SER A 352 -11.50 -13.37 6.95
C SER A 352 -11.10 -12.38 5.84
N GLN A 353 -12.06 -11.78 5.15
CA GLN A 353 -11.78 -10.76 4.12
C GLN A 353 -11.08 -9.53 4.71
N VAL A 354 -11.51 -9.10 5.89
CA VAL A 354 -10.93 -7.94 6.58
C VAL A 354 -9.52 -8.26 7.06
N MET A 355 -9.34 -9.43 7.66
CA MET A 355 -8.03 -9.92 8.08
C MET A 355 -7.07 -10.06 6.89
N HIS A 356 -7.56 -10.60 5.77
CA HIS A 356 -6.78 -10.69 4.52
C HIS A 356 -6.27 -9.32 4.08
N ILE A 357 -7.14 -8.30 4.09
CA ILE A 357 -6.79 -6.94 3.71
C ILE A 357 -5.71 -6.36 4.63
N LEU A 358 -5.83 -6.56 5.95
CA LEU A 358 -4.81 -6.12 6.89
C LEU A 358 -3.44 -6.75 6.59
N TYR A 359 -3.43 -8.03 6.20
CA TYR A 359 -2.20 -8.72 5.85
C TYR A 359 -1.61 -8.21 4.52
N THR A 360 -2.40 -8.23 3.45
CA THR A 360 -1.89 -8.01 2.09
C THR A 360 -1.77 -6.56 1.68
N ARG A 361 -2.51 -5.65 2.31
CA ARG A 361 -2.52 -4.21 1.96
C ARG A 361 -1.83 -3.34 3.00
N PHE A 362 -1.94 -3.69 4.28
CA PHE A 362 -1.40 -2.88 5.37
C PHE A 362 -0.13 -3.48 6.00
N GLY A 363 0.29 -4.69 5.61
CA GLY A 363 1.52 -5.30 6.09
C GLY A 363 1.46 -5.75 7.55
N VAL A 364 0.27 -6.08 8.02
CA VAL A 364 0.09 -6.73 9.33
C VAL A 364 0.53 -8.19 9.19
N ILE A 365 1.42 -8.65 10.05
CA ILE A 365 2.00 -10.00 9.94
C ILE A 365 1.36 -10.92 10.97
N PRO A 366 0.78 -12.07 10.57
CA PRO A 366 0.34 -13.08 11.51
C PRO A 366 1.54 -13.78 12.16
N VAL A 367 1.63 -13.73 13.49
CA VAL A 367 2.63 -14.46 14.29
C VAL A 367 2.04 -15.80 14.70
N ARG A 368 2.80 -16.87 14.45
CA ARG A 368 2.32 -18.25 14.56
C ARG A 368 3.11 -19.03 15.60
N ASN A 369 2.44 -20.01 16.22
CA ASN A 369 3.11 -21.02 17.05
C ASN A 369 3.68 -22.18 16.19
N SER A 370 4.28 -23.17 16.85
CA SER A 370 4.85 -24.37 16.20
C SER A 370 3.81 -25.21 15.45
N ALA A 371 2.54 -25.15 15.84
CA ALA A 371 1.44 -25.80 15.14
C ALA A 371 0.91 -25.00 13.93
N GLY A 372 1.52 -23.84 13.61
CA GLY A 372 1.13 -22.95 12.52
C GLY A 372 -0.09 -22.06 12.80
N ILE A 373 -0.62 -22.11 14.03
CA ILE A 373 -1.79 -21.36 14.47
C ILE A 373 -1.40 -19.91 14.73
N VAL A 374 -2.19 -18.96 14.23
CA VAL A 374 -1.99 -17.53 14.50
C VAL A 374 -2.37 -17.20 15.94
N ILE A 375 -1.41 -16.65 16.68
CA ILE A 375 -1.55 -16.32 18.11
C ILE A 375 -1.45 -14.82 18.40
N LYS A 376 -0.78 -14.06 17.53
CA LYS A 376 -0.62 -12.61 17.62
C LYS A 376 -0.59 -12.00 16.23
N LEU A 377 -0.84 -10.71 16.15
CA LEU A 377 -0.54 -9.90 14.97
C LEU A 377 0.69 -9.04 15.27
N SER A 378 1.54 -8.85 14.28
CA SER A 378 2.70 -7.96 14.36
C SER A 378 2.54 -6.82 13.37
N PHE A 379 2.89 -5.61 13.81
CA PHE A 379 3.07 -4.48 12.92
C PHE A 379 4.24 -3.63 13.37
N SER A 380 5.23 -3.46 12.50
CA SER A 380 6.47 -2.71 12.72
C SER A 380 7.19 -3.08 14.03
N GLY A 381 7.19 -4.37 14.38
CA GLY A 381 7.81 -4.90 15.59
C GLY A 381 6.95 -4.80 16.86
N GLN A 382 5.77 -4.18 16.81
CA GLN A 382 4.79 -4.21 17.88
C GLN A 382 3.93 -5.47 17.76
N LEU A 383 3.72 -6.17 18.88
CA LEU A 383 2.91 -7.38 18.94
C LEU A 383 1.56 -7.08 19.60
N PHE A 384 0.51 -7.59 18.98
CA PHE A 384 -0.88 -7.45 19.43
C PHE A 384 -1.49 -8.82 19.60
N ALA A 385 -1.97 -9.11 20.82
CA ALA A 385 -2.68 -10.35 21.10
C ALA A 385 -4.00 -10.39 20.31
N ILE A 386 -4.40 -11.59 19.91
CA ILE A 386 -5.70 -11.86 19.31
C ILE A 386 -6.30 -13.14 19.90
N LYS A 387 -7.61 -13.30 19.78
CA LYS A 387 -8.32 -14.54 20.06
C LYS A 387 -7.79 -15.65 19.15
N VAL A 388 -7.16 -16.65 19.77
CA VAL A 388 -6.58 -17.79 19.07
C VAL A 388 -7.69 -18.68 18.52
N GLU A 389 -7.62 -19.00 17.23
CA GLU A 389 -8.51 -19.98 16.62
C GLU A 389 -8.00 -21.40 16.90
N LYS A 390 -8.93 -22.31 17.26
CA LYS A 390 -8.62 -23.73 17.41
C LYS A 390 -8.33 -24.36 16.04
N GLN A 391 -7.58 -25.45 16.04
CA GLN A 391 -7.43 -26.28 14.83
C GLN A 391 -8.80 -26.69 14.30
N THR A 392 -8.96 -26.60 12.99
CA THR A 392 -10.21 -26.97 12.33
C THR A 392 -10.03 -28.33 11.67
N ALA A 393 -10.90 -29.27 12.00
CA ALA A 393 -10.95 -30.57 11.34
C ALA A 393 -11.67 -30.46 10.00
N VAL A 394 -11.06 -31.02 8.96
CA VAL A 394 -11.60 -31.11 7.60
C VAL A 394 -11.64 -32.58 7.21
N THR A 395 -12.81 -33.08 6.81
CA THR A 395 -12.98 -34.49 6.43
C THR A 395 -13.22 -34.60 4.93
N ILE A 396 -12.41 -35.41 4.25
CA ILE A 396 -12.51 -35.69 2.80
C ILE A 396 -12.51 -37.20 2.63
N LEU A 397 -13.57 -37.78 2.03
CA LEU A 397 -13.70 -39.24 1.82
C LEU A 397 -13.38 -40.04 3.10
N ALA A 398 -14.03 -39.67 4.22
CA ALA A 398 -13.82 -40.24 5.57
C ALA A 398 -12.43 -40.02 6.21
N LYS A 399 -11.44 -39.46 5.51
CA LYS A 399 -10.14 -39.07 6.13
C LYS A 399 -10.22 -37.68 6.75
N LYS A 400 -9.76 -37.57 8.00
CA LYS A 400 -9.77 -36.33 8.79
C LYS A 400 -8.40 -35.66 8.81
N PHE A 401 -8.35 -34.35 8.55
CA PHE A 401 -7.15 -33.52 8.55
C PHE A 401 -7.32 -32.33 9.49
N TYR A 402 -6.36 -32.05 10.37
CA TYR A 402 -6.41 -30.91 11.29
C TYR A 402 -5.60 -29.73 10.75
N LEU A 403 -6.28 -28.67 10.32
CA LEU A 403 -5.63 -27.49 9.74
C LEU A 403 -5.28 -26.44 10.83
N PRO A 404 -4.12 -25.77 10.71
CA PRO A 404 -3.16 -25.78 9.59
C PRO A 404 -2.12 -26.92 9.60
N ARG A 405 -2.00 -27.69 10.69
CA ARG A 405 -0.93 -28.70 10.88
C ARG A 405 -0.83 -29.70 9.73
N ASP A 406 -1.97 -30.24 9.31
CA ASP A 406 -2.03 -31.35 8.34
C ASP A 406 -2.22 -30.88 6.89
N THR A 407 -1.99 -29.59 6.59
CA THR A 407 -2.21 -29.00 5.25
C THR A 407 -1.48 -29.78 4.15
N LYS A 408 -0.18 -30.06 4.34
CA LYS A 408 0.62 -30.80 3.35
C LYS A 408 0.10 -32.22 3.12
N LYS A 409 -0.35 -32.90 4.19
CA LYS A 409 -0.91 -34.27 4.12
C LYS A 409 -2.24 -34.28 3.37
N MET A 410 -3.09 -33.29 3.63
CA MET A 410 -4.37 -33.12 2.93
C MET A 410 -4.16 -32.91 1.43
N VAL A 411 -3.22 -32.04 1.05
CA VAL A 411 -2.94 -31.72 -0.36
C VAL A 411 -2.34 -32.93 -1.09
N ALA A 412 -1.41 -33.65 -0.46
CA ALA A 412 -0.86 -34.88 -1.02
C ALA A 412 -1.95 -35.95 -1.25
N PHE A 413 -2.89 -36.10 -0.31
CA PHE A 413 -4.02 -37.04 -0.45
C PHE A 413 -4.94 -36.70 -1.63
N VAL A 414 -5.16 -35.41 -1.88
CA VAL A 414 -6.00 -34.92 -2.97
C VAL A 414 -5.29 -35.07 -4.32
N ASN A 415 -4.00 -34.74 -4.39
CA ASN A 415 -3.20 -34.86 -5.61
C ASN A 415 -2.97 -36.32 -6.04
N GLY A 416 -2.95 -37.27 -5.10
CA GLY A 416 -2.86 -38.71 -5.38
C GLY A 416 -4.17 -39.36 -5.83
N GLY A 417 -5.11 -38.61 -6.41
CA GLY A 417 -6.39 -39.12 -6.89
C GLY A 417 -6.98 -38.30 -8.05
N ASP A 418 -8.23 -38.59 -8.41
CA ASP A 418 -8.92 -37.99 -9.55
C ASP A 418 -9.34 -36.52 -9.30
N GLN A 419 -9.77 -35.82 -10.36
CA GLN A 419 -10.28 -34.44 -10.28
C GLN A 419 -11.44 -34.29 -9.29
N ASN A 420 -12.22 -35.35 -9.03
CA ASN A 420 -13.32 -35.33 -8.06
C ASN A 420 -12.82 -35.07 -6.63
N ARG A 421 -11.64 -35.57 -6.24
CA ARG A 421 -11.08 -35.30 -4.90
C ARG A 421 -10.78 -33.82 -4.67
N THR A 422 -10.37 -33.09 -5.71
CA THR A 422 -10.11 -31.64 -5.62
C THR A 422 -11.40 -30.87 -5.34
N ILE A 423 -12.49 -31.22 -6.02
CA ILE A 423 -13.81 -30.62 -5.79
C ILE A 423 -14.30 -30.93 -4.37
N LEU A 424 -14.15 -32.18 -3.92
CA LEU A 424 -14.52 -32.59 -2.56
C LEU A 424 -13.70 -31.85 -1.49
N MET A 425 -12.40 -31.63 -1.72
CA MET A 425 -11.56 -30.82 -0.85
C MET A 425 -12.09 -29.39 -0.74
N MET A 426 -12.39 -28.75 -1.89
CA MET A 426 -12.93 -27.39 -1.90
C MET A 426 -14.23 -27.28 -1.10
N GLN A 427 -15.17 -28.22 -1.32
CA GLN A 427 -16.44 -28.26 -0.59
C GLN A 427 -16.23 -28.51 0.92
N ALA A 428 -15.33 -29.42 1.29
CA ALA A 428 -15.03 -29.73 2.69
C ALA A 428 -14.43 -28.52 3.42
N LEU A 429 -13.51 -27.80 2.78
CA LEU A 429 -12.89 -26.59 3.31
C LEU A 429 -13.93 -25.49 3.56
N GLN A 430 -14.85 -25.27 2.60
CA GLN A 430 -15.92 -24.30 2.77
C GLN A 430 -16.89 -24.69 3.88
N ARG A 431 -17.29 -25.97 3.97
CA ARG A 431 -18.14 -26.48 5.08
C ARG A 431 -17.47 -26.30 6.45
N ALA A 432 -16.15 -26.41 6.51
CA ALA A 432 -15.37 -26.17 7.72
C ALA A 432 -15.20 -24.68 8.07
N GLY A 433 -15.74 -23.78 7.23
CA GLY A 433 -15.75 -22.32 7.44
C GLY A 433 -14.55 -21.59 6.84
N PHE A 434 -13.72 -22.25 6.03
CA PHE A 434 -12.64 -21.58 5.30
C PHE A 434 -13.18 -20.86 4.06
N MET A 435 -12.62 -19.68 3.80
CA MET A 435 -12.81 -18.91 2.58
C MET A 435 -11.58 -19.06 1.70
N PHE A 436 -11.78 -19.32 0.41
CA PHE A 436 -10.71 -19.23 -0.58
C PHE A 436 -10.44 -17.77 -0.90
N ILE A 437 -9.18 -17.36 -0.86
CA ILE A 437 -8.80 -16.00 -1.24
C ILE A 437 -8.31 -16.03 -2.68
N PRO A 438 -8.98 -15.32 -3.61
CA PRO A 438 -8.52 -15.23 -4.99
C PRO A 438 -7.26 -14.37 -5.08
N GLU A 439 -6.25 -14.87 -5.77
CA GLU A 439 -5.09 -14.09 -6.21
C GLU A 439 -5.47 -13.21 -7.42
N SER A 440 -4.58 -12.30 -7.83
CA SER A 440 -4.85 -11.34 -8.91
C SER A 440 -5.15 -11.98 -10.28
N ASP A 441 -4.64 -13.20 -10.52
CA ASP A 441 -4.90 -13.98 -11.74
C ASP A 441 -6.13 -14.89 -11.62
N GLY A 442 -6.86 -14.81 -10.50
CA GLY A 442 -8.02 -15.64 -10.19
C GLY A 442 -7.67 -17.05 -9.69
N THR A 443 -6.40 -17.37 -9.45
CA THR A 443 -6.02 -18.63 -8.79
C THR A 443 -6.42 -18.64 -7.33
N LEU A 444 -6.75 -19.83 -6.82
CA LEU A 444 -7.05 -20.08 -5.42
C LEU A 444 -5.95 -20.99 -4.86
N GLU A 445 -4.97 -20.36 -4.20
CA GLU A 445 -3.88 -21.06 -3.52
C GLU A 445 -3.94 -20.87 -1.99
N THR A 446 -4.64 -19.83 -1.54
CA THR A 446 -4.73 -19.45 -0.13
C THR A 446 -6.15 -19.66 0.40
N ILE A 447 -6.27 -20.27 1.57
CA ILE A 447 -7.52 -20.33 2.35
C ILE A 447 -7.38 -19.56 3.65
N GLN A 448 -8.50 -19.07 4.15
CA GLN A 448 -8.54 -18.27 5.36
C GLN A 448 -9.78 -18.54 6.20
N LYS A 449 -9.58 -18.65 7.51
CA LYS A 449 -10.62 -18.66 8.54
C LYS A 449 -10.17 -17.71 9.64
N GLY A 450 -10.98 -16.69 9.89
CA GLY A 450 -10.59 -15.45 10.54
C GLY A 450 -9.13 -15.02 10.41
N ALA A 451 -8.36 -15.10 11.50
CA ALA A 451 -6.95 -14.71 11.48
C ALA A 451 -6.02 -15.77 10.86
N GLN A 452 -6.48 -17.02 10.76
CA GLN A 452 -5.73 -18.15 10.24
C GLN A 452 -5.71 -18.15 8.70
N MET A 453 -4.61 -17.69 8.12
CA MET A 453 -4.32 -17.80 6.68
C MET A 453 -3.44 -19.03 6.39
N ILE A 454 -3.74 -19.83 5.37
CA ILE A 454 -3.04 -21.07 5.04
C ILE A 454 -2.83 -21.15 3.53
N THR A 455 -1.57 -21.30 3.10
CA THR A 455 -1.22 -21.60 1.70
C THR A 455 -1.33 -23.11 1.46
N LEU A 456 -2.10 -23.50 0.46
CA LEU A 456 -2.31 -24.91 0.11
C LEU A 456 -1.13 -25.51 -0.67
N GLY A 457 -0.32 -24.68 -1.35
CA GLY A 457 0.77 -25.16 -2.20
C GLY A 457 0.29 -25.87 -3.47
N THR A 458 -0.97 -25.67 -3.84
CA THR A 458 -1.56 -26.08 -5.12
C THR A 458 -2.38 -24.93 -5.68
N LYS A 459 -2.29 -24.71 -7.00
CA LYS A 459 -2.97 -23.60 -7.68
C LYS A 459 -4.26 -24.10 -8.31
N LEU A 460 -5.38 -23.77 -7.70
CA LEU A 460 -6.70 -24.11 -8.24
C LEU A 460 -7.20 -22.98 -9.13
N LYS A 461 -7.61 -23.30 -10.36
CA LYS A 461 -8.31 -22.35 -11.25
C LYS A 461 -9.74 -22.81 -11.42
N VAL A 462 -10.67 -21.96 -11.01
CA VAL A 462 -12.09 -22.29 -11.01
C VAL A 462 -12.78 -21.39 -12.02
N THR A 463 -13.30 -21.98 -13.11
CA THR A 463 -13.97 -21.21 -14.17
C THR A 463 -15.30 -21.82 -14.56
N VAL A 464 -16.32 -20.98 -14.69
CA VAL A 464 -17.67 -21.33 -15.16
C VAL A 464 -17.84 -20.71 -16.55
N ASN A 465 -18.21 -21.52 -17.55
CA ASN A 465 -18.46 -21.04 -18.92
C ASN A 465 -19.97 -20.99 -19.19
N ILE A 466 -20.46 -19.85 -19.67
CA ILE A 466 -21.89 -19.63 -19.99
C ILE A 466 -21.97 -18.78 -21.25
N LEU A 467 -22.70 -19.24 -22.26
CA LEU A 467 -22.88 -18.50 -23.53
C LEU A 467 -21.55 -18.04 -24.15
N GLY A 468 -20.54 -18.91 -24.14
CA GLY A 468 -19.19 -18.57 -24.63
C GLY A 468 -18.39 -17.63 -23.72
N THR A 469 -18.99 -17.08 -22.66
CA THR A 469 -18.30 -16.21 -21.68
C THR A 469 -17.72 -17.05 -20.54
N ARG A 470 -16.44 -16.81 -20.23
CA ARG A 470 -15.71 -17.48 -19.15
C ARG A 470 -15.67 -16.61 -17.89
N TYR A 471 -16.23 -17.10 -16.80
CA TYR A 471 -16.26 -16.45 -15.48
C TYR A 471 -15.30 -17.15 -14.52
N ARG A 472 -14.34 -16.44 -13.94
CA ARG A 472 -13.38 -16.95 -12.94
C ARG A 472 -13.96 -16.81 -11.54
N MET A 473 -14.15 -17.90 -10.80
CA MET A 473 -14.73 -17.84 -9.47
C MET A 473 -13.63 -17.75 -8.39
N PRO A 474 -13.82 -16.94 -7.33
CA PRO A 474 -14.94 -16.02 -7.07
C PRO A 474 -14.87 -14.67 -7.77
N PHE A 475 -13.75 -14.35 -8.45
CA PHE A 475 -13.47 -12.99 -8.93
C PHE A 475 -14.62 -12.39 -9.76
N ASP A 476 -15.17 -13.16 -10.69
CA ASP A 476 -16.26 -12.77 -11.58
C ASP A 476 -17.65 -13.14 -11.03
N LEU A 477 -17.77 -13.57 -9.75
CA LEU A 477 -19.06 -13.98 -9.16
C LEU A 477 -20.08 -12.83 -9.05
N PRO A 478 -19.72 -11.60 -8.61
CA PRO A 478 -20.66 -10.48 -8.60
C PRO A 478 -21.23 -10.19 -10.00
N ARG A 479 -20.36 -10.18 -11.01
CA ARG A 479 -20.73 -9.98 -12.41
C ARG A 479 -21.60 -11.11 -12.93
N LEU A 480 -21.21 -12.35 -12.64
CA LEU A 480 -21.99 -13.52 -13.00
C LEU A 480 -23.42 -13.41 -12.46
N VAL A 481 -23.59 -13.03 -11.19
CA VAL A 481 -24.89 -12.77 -10.54
C VAL A 481 -25.72 -11.71 -11.27
N ASP A 482 -25.11 -10.65 -11.78
CA ASP A 482 -25.80 -9.64 -12.57
C ASP A 482 -26.18 -10.14 -13.97
N ASP A 483 -25.29 -10.85 -14.64
CA ASP A 483 -25.52 -11.41 -15.97
C ASP A 483 -26.61 -12.51 -15.95
N VAL A 484 -26.76 -13.25 -14.83
CA VAL A 484 -27.82 -14.27 -14.67
C VAL A 484 -29.20 -13.70 -14.91
N LYS A 485 -29.46 -12.43 -14.58
CA LYS A 485 -30.77 -11.78 -14.77
C LYS A 485 -31.20 -11.77 -16.24
N ASN A 486 -30.24 -11.86 -17.16
CA ASN A 486 -30.47 -11.80 -18.60
C ASN A 486 -30.37 -13.18 -19.27
N PHE A 487 -30.17 -14.26 -18.50
CA PHE A 487 -30.03 -15.61 -19.03
C PHE A 487 -31.38 -16.33 -19.12
N GLY A 488 -31.66 -16.98 -20.24
CA GLY A 488 -32.77 -17.92 -20.35
C GLY A 488 -32.59 -19.13 -19.42
N ARG A 489 -33.71 -19.77 -19.01
CA ARG A 489 -33.73 -20.90 -18.04
C ARG A 489 -32.71 -22.01 -18.31
N VAL A 490 -32.48 -22.36 -19.58
CA VAL A 490 -31.52 -23.41 -19.98
C VAL A 490 -30.09 -23.03 -19.59
N HIS A 491 -29.70 -21.78 -19.86
CA HIS A 491 -28.37 -21.27 -19.54
C HIS A 491 -28.17 -21.12 -18.02
N ILE A 492 -29.21 -20.74 -17.28
CA ILE A 492 -29.21 -20.73 -15.82
C ILE A 492 -28.92 -22.14 -15.28
N ASN A 493 -29.63 -23.17 -15.77
CA ASN A 493 -29.40 -24.54 -15.28
C ASN A 493 -27.98 -25.06 -15.59
N SER A 494 -27.44 -24.77 -16.78
CA SER A 494 -26.06 -25.11 -17.14
C SER A 494 -25.05 -24.40 -16.24
N MET A 495 -25.24 -23.10 -16.01
CA MET A 495 -24.45 -22.30 -15.08
C MET A 495 -24.45 -22.89 -13.67
N LEU A 496 -25.63 -23.21 -13.12
CA LEU A 496 -25.74 -23.73 -11.74
C LEU A 496 -25.01 -25.07 -11.61
N LYS A 497 -25.10 -25.95 -12.60
CA LYS A 497 -24.30 -27.18 -12.66
C LYS A 497 -22.79 -26.89 -12.70
N GLY A 498 -22.37 -25.92 -13.52
CA GLY A 498 -20.97 -25.47 -13.58
C GLY A 498 -20.46 -24.90 -12.25
N MET A 499 -21.26 -24.05 -11.60
CA MET A 499 -21.02 -23.49 -10.28
C MET A 499 -20.88 -24.59 -9.20
N GLN A 500 -21.79 -25.57 -9.18
CA GLN A 500 -21.73 -26.69 -8.24
C GLN A 500 -20.47 -27.55 -8.43
N LYS A 501 -20.05 -27.80 -9.68
CA LYS A 501 -18.77 -28.45 -10.01
C LYS A 501 -17.56 -27.63 -9.54
N CYS A 502 -17.72 -26.32 -9.39
CA CYS A 502 -16.74 -25.39 -8.86
C CYS A 502 -16.79 -25.23 -7.33
N GLY A 503 -17.58 -26.05 -6.63
CA GLY A 503 -17.74 -26.00 -5.19
C GLY A 503 -18.69 -24.90 -4.68
N VAL A 504 -19.38 -24.16 -5.56
CA VAL A 504 -20.38 -23.17 -5.17
C VAL A 504 -21.65 -23.88 -4.69
N LYS A 505 -22.15 -23.51 -3.50
CA LYS A 505 -23.43 -24.02 -3.01
C LYS A 505 -24.56 -23.20 -3.60
N VAL A 506 -25.45 -23.86 -4.32
CA VAL A 506 -26.66 -23.25 -4.90
C VAL A 506 -27.87 -23.85 -4.20
N THR A 507 -28.79 -23.00 -3.73
CA THR A 507 -30.10 -23.41 -3.24
C THR A 507 -31.18 -22.62 -3.98
N LYS A 508 -32.33 -23.24 -4.27
CA LYS A 508 -33.43 -22.62 -5.00
C LYS A 508 -34.66 -22.54 -4.08
N LYS A 509 -35.31 -21.38 -4.02
CA LYS A 509 -36.60 -21.17 -3.36
C LYS A 509 -37.53 -20.42 -4.32
N GLY A 510 -38.46 -21.12 -4.96
CA GLY A 510 -39.30 -20.55 -6.02
C GLY A 510 -38.48 -20.11 -7.24
N SER A 511 -38.67 -18.88 -7.72
CA SER A 511 -37.85 -18.25 -8.77
C SER A 511 -36.53 -17.66 -8.26
N ILE A 512 -36.25 -17.77 -6.96
CA ILE A 512 -35.07 -17.17 -6.35
C ILE A 512 -33.98 -18.23 -6.17
N TYR A 513 -32.80 -17.95 -6.71
CA TYR A 513 -31.57 -18.72 -6.51
C TYR A 513 -30.71 -18.03 -5.45
N HIS A 514 -30.35 -18.77 -4.40
CA HIS A 514 -29.36 -18.36 -3.43
C HIS A 514 -28.03 -19.06 -3.74
N ILE A 515 -27.04 -18.27 -4.13
CA ILE A 515 -25.71 -18.71 -4.50
C ILE A 515 -24.78 -18.37 -3.34
N LEU A 516 -24.13 -19.37 -2.75
CA LEU A 516 -23.22 -19.24 -1.62
C LEU A 516 -21.84 -19.72 -2.04
N PHE A 517 -20.88 -18.82 -2.02
CA PHE A 517 -19.46 -19.13 -2.23
C PHE A 517 -18.63 -18.34 -1.23
N ASN A 518 -17.65 -18.97 -0.60
CA ASN A 518 -16.83 -18.34 0.44
C ASN A 518 -17.65 -17.64 1.54
N ASN A 519 -18.75 -18.24 1.99
CA ASN A 519 -19.68 -17.64 2.97
C ASN A 519 -20.31 -16.29 2.54
N VAL A 520 -20.16 -15.88 1.28
CA VAL A 520 -20.87 -14.72 0.70
C VAL A 520 -22.11 -15.24 0.00
N LYS A 521 -23.27 -14.75 0.42
CA LYS A 521 -24.57 -15.11 -0.14
C LYS A 521 -24.99 -14.08 -1.19
N TYR A 522 -25.24 -14.55 -2.40
CA TYR A 522 -25.86 -13.81 -3.48
C TYR A 522 -27.28 -14.32 -3.69
N THR A 523 -28.19 -13.42 -4.02
CA THR A 523 -29.59 -13.76 -4.31
C THR A 523 -29.91 -13.28 -5.71
N VAL A 524 -30.39 -14.20 -6.54
CA VAL A 524 -30.75 -13.95 -7.93
C VAL A 524 -32.21 -14.30 -8.13
N LYS A 525 -32.99 -13.38 -8.70
CA LYS A 525 -34.35 -13.66 -9.14
C LYS A 525 -34.28 -14.00 -10.63
N ALA A 526 -34.70 -15.21 -10.99
CA ALA A 526 -34.80 -15.66 -12.37
C ALA A 526 -36.21 -15.46 -12.93
#